data_AF-A0A1B6MGA0-F1
#
_entry.id   AF-A0A1B6MGA0-F1
#
_cell.length_a   1.000
_cell.length_b   1.000
_cell.length_c   1.000
_cell.angle_alpha   90.00
_cell.angle_beta   90.00
_cell.angle_gamma   90.00
#
_symmetry.space_group_name_H-M   'P 1'
#
loop_
_entity.id
_entity.type
_entity.pdbx_description
1 polymer ?
#
loop_
_entity_poly.entity_id
_entity_poly.type
_entity_poly.pdbx_seq_one_letter_code
_entity_poly.pdbx_strand_id
1 'polypeptide(L)'
;DDGGLPVLSRSSLKNKYSSFSHSWTEDETQSTKEERMQPEDNRRQQEKLREVAQVAERLGCSVIQLSIAWCLKNESVQCLLLGATNVEQLYQAIHSLQMVPKLNTNTMNELERILDNKPCRPPMVSTLALR
;
A
#
# COMPACT_ATOMS: atom_id res chain seq x y z
N ASP A 1 31.08 -45.67 23.83
CA ASP A 1 30.35 -44.67 24.62
C ASP A 1 31.09 -43.34 24.59
N ASP A 2 30.94 -42.58 23.49
CA ASP A 2 29.87 -41.60 23.25
C ASP A 2 30.19 -40.30 24.03
N GLY A 3 30.74 -39.24 23.43
CA GLY A 3 30.29 -38.62 22.19
C GLY A 3 29.38 -37.39 22.42
N GLY A 4 29.49 -36.70 23.57
CA GLY A 4 28.65 -35.56 23.91
C GLY A 4 28.92 -34.31 23.06
N LEU A 5 28.08 -34.10 22.05
CA LEU A 5 28.05 -32.93 21.16
C LEU A 5 27.75 -31.61 21.90
N PRO A 6 28.30 -30.46 21.46
CA PRO A 6 27.90 -29.15 21.93
C PRO A 6 26.49 -28.78 21.43
N VAL A 7 25.66 -28.30 22.36
CA VAL A 7 24.30 -27.79 22.13
C VAL A 7 24.34 -26.65 21.11
N LEU A 8 23.88 -26.94 19.89
CA LEU A 8 23.76 -26.00 18.79
C LEU A 8 22.60 -25.01 19.00
N SER A 9 22.94 -23.74 18.80
CA SER A 9 22.16 -22.71 18.10
C SER A 9 20.89 -22.15 18.76
N ARG A 10 21.07 -20.98 19.39
CA ARG A 10 20.02 -19.96 19.55
C ARG A 10 19.70 -19.38 18.16
N SER A 11 18.74 -19.98 17.46
CA SER A 11 18.32 -19.52 16.13
C SER A 11 17.24 -18.44 16.23
N SER A 12 17.62 -17.24 15.78
CA SER A 12 16.78 -16.08 15.55
C SER A 12 15.55 -16.40 14.69
N LEU A 13 14.36 -16.10 15.21
CA LEU A 13 13.06 -16.27 14.53
C LEU A 13 12.84 -15.15 13.50
N LYS A 14 13.65 -15.10 12.43
CA LYS A 14 13.44 -14.15 11.31
C LYS A 14 13.08 -14.80 9.98
N ASN A 15 12.95 -16.13 9.90
CA ASN A 15 12.75 -16.83 8.62
C ASN A 15 11.43 -17.61 8.46
N LYS A 16 10.44 -17.39 9.34
CA LYS A 16 9.17 -18.15 9.33
C LYS A 16 8.00 -17.49 8.58
N TYR A 17 8.27 -16.54 7.68
CA TYR A 17 7.27 -16.03 6.71
C TYR A 17 7.63 -16.32 5.25
N SER A 18 8.59 -17.22 4.99
CA SER A 18 8.90 -17.69 3.62
C SER A 18 8.24 -19.03 3.26
N SER A 19 7.80 -19.83 4.24
CA SER A 19 7.38 -21.22 3.98
C SER A 19 5.88 -21.46 3.86
N PHE A 20 5.05 -20.41 3.85
CA PHE A 20 3.64 -20.53 3.44
C PHE A 20 3.34 -19.85 2.09
N SER A 21 4.38 -19.41 1.37
CA SER A 21 4.32 -19.02 -0.04
C SER A 21 4.88 -20.14 -0.91
N HIS A 22 4.29 -21.33 -0.84
CA HIS A 22 4.51 -22.39 -1.82
C HIS A 22 3.19 -23.14 -2.06
N SER A 23 2.27 -22.47 -2.72
CA SER A 23 1.35 -23.15 -3.63
C SER A 23 0.77 -22.11 -4.59
N TRP A 24 0.64 -22.52 -5.85
CA TRP A 24 0.35 -21.72 -7.06
C TRP A 24 1.59 -21.17 -7.77
N THR A 25 2.15 -22.06 -8.60
CA THR A 25 2.97 -21.88 -9.81
C THR A 25 4.35 -21.24 -9.68
N GLU A 26 5.36 -22.10 -9.60
CA GLU A 26 6.69 -21.85 -10.18
C GLU A 26 6.57 -21.93 -11.70
N ASP A 27 6.37 -20.81 -12.37
CA ASP A 27 6.92 -20.57 -13.71
C ASP A 27 6.93 -19.05 -13.97
N GLU A 28 7.93 -18.62 -14.73
CA GLU A 28 8.15 -17.27 -15.23
C GLU A 28 8.66 -16.18 -14.26
N THR A 29 9.97 -15.99 -14.40
CA THR A 29 10.69 -14.71 -14.37
C THR A 29 10.98 -14.09 -13.01
N GLN A 30 12.26 -14.24 -12.65
CA GLN A 30 13.03 -13.26 -11.90
C GLN A 30 13.08 -11.93 -12.68
N SER A 31 11.93 -11.29 -12.85
CA SER A 31 11.74 -9.98 -13.47
C SER A 31 10.51 -9.33 -12.83
N THR A 32 10.71 -8.67 -11.69
CA THR A 32 9.86 -7.57 -11.17
C THR A 32 10.33 -7.18 -9.77
N LYS A 33 11.61 -6.80 -9.63
CA LYS A 33 12.03 -5.94 -8.52
C LYS A 33 12.34 -4.51 -8.96
N GLU A 34 12.36 -4.27 -10.26
CA GLU A 34 12.38 -2.96 -10.88
C GLU A 34 11.67 -3.11 -12.23
N GLU A 35 10.34 -3.10 -12.26
CA GLU A 35 9.73 -2.46 -13.42
C GLU A 35 10.25 -1.02 -13.39
N ARG A 36 11.27 -0.76 -14.20
CA ARG A 36 11.87 0.57 -14.35
C ARG A 36 10.78 1.47 -14.92
N MET A 37 9.92 2.01 -14.05
CA MET A 37 9.12 3.18 -14.37
C MET A 37 10.08 4.20 -14.96
N GLN A 38 9.72 4.72 -16.13
CA GLN A 38 10.59 5.66 -16.81
C GLN A 38 10.91 6.82 -15.86
N PRO A 39 12.13 7.36 -15.87
CA PRO A 39 12.51 8.44 -14.95
C PRO A 39 11.55 9.65 -15.04
N GLU A 40 10.90 9.84 -16.20
CA GLU A 40 9.87 10.85 -16.39
C GLU A 40 8.57 10.57 -15.63
N ASP A 41 8.13 9.31 -15.57
CA ASP A 41 6.93 8.90 -14.84
C ASP A 41 7.14 9.01 -13.33
N ASN A 42 8.34 8.64 -12.85
CA ASN A 42 8.73 8.83 -11.45
C ASN A 42 8.69 10.31 -11.05
N ARG A 43 9.18 11.21 -11.93
CA ARG A 43 9.16 12.66 -11.66
C ARG A 43 7.72 13.18 -11.55
N ARG A 44 6.83 12.75 -12.45
CA ARG A 44 5.40 13.14 -12.41
C ARG A 44 4.71 12.65 -11.14
N GLN A 45 4.98 11.42 -10.72
CA GLN A 45 4.44 10.88 -9.47
C GLN A 45 4.97 11.63 -8.24
N GLN A 46 6.26 11.98 -8.23
CA GLN A 46 6.86 12.78 -7.15
C GLN A 46 6.21 14.17 -7.03
N GLU A 47 5.87 14.79 -8.16
CA GLU A 47 5.16 16.08 -8.20
C GLU A 47 3.75 15.96 -7.63
N LYS A 48 2.98 14.96 -8.06
CA LYS A 48 1.66 14.65 -7.48
C LYS A 48 1.73 14.40 -5.97
N LEU A 49 2.74 13.66 -5.50
CA LEU A 49 2.96 13.41 -4.08
C LEU A 49 3.26 14.72 -3.31
N ARG A 50 4.00 15.65 -3.92
CA ARG A 50 4.27 16.96 -3.33
C ARG A 50 3.00 17.80 -3.20
N GLU A 51 2.10 17.73 -4.18
CA GLU A 51 0.79 18.40 -4.11
C GLU A 51 -0.09 17.77 -3.02
N VAL A 52 -0.15 16.44 -2.93
CA VAL A 52 -0.87 15.75 -1.84
C VAL A 52 -0.30 16.12 -0.46
N ALA A 53 1.03 16.24 -0.34
CA ALA A 53 1.66 16.68 0.90
C ALA A 53 1.21 18.09 1.31
N GLN A 54 1.06 19.02 0.36
CA GLN A 54 0.52 20.35 0.65
C GLN A 54 -0.93 20.30 1.14
N VAL A 55 -1.75 19.41 0.59
CA VAL A 55 -3.12 19.18 1.10
C VAL A 55 -3.07 18.68 2.55
N ALA A 56 -2.19 17.72 2.84
CA ALA A 56 -2.02 17.16 4.18
C ALA A 56 -1.58 18.22 5.21
N GLU A 57 -0.63 19.09 4.84
CA GLU A 57 -0.16 20.20 5.67
C GLU A 57 -1.29 21.18 6.01
N ARG A 58 -2.13 21.56 5.02
CA ARG A 58 -3.28 22.44 5.27
C ARG A 58 -4.31 21.83 6.22
N LEU A 59 -4.43 20.50 6.23
CA LEU A 59 -5.32 19.76 7.14
C LEU A 59 -4.66 19.46 8.50
N GLY A 60 -3.37 19.80 8.67
CA GLY A 60 -2.62 19.54 9.89
C GLY A 60 -2.38 18.05 10.16
N CYS A 61 -2.19 17.24 9.12
CA CYS A 61 -1.99 15.80 9.24
C CYS A 61 -0.80 15.31 8.42
N SER A 62 -0.30 14.12 8.74
CA SER A 62 0.73 13.47 7.94
C SER A 62 0.14 12.88 6.66
N VAL A 63 0.95 12.73 5.62
CA VAL A 63 0.55 12.05 4.37
C VAL A 63 0.05 10.63 4.65
N ILE A 64 0.66 9.90 5.59
CA ILE A 64 0.20 8.55 5.98
C ILE A 64 -1.22 8.62 6.57
N GLN A 65 -1.47 9.61 7.43
CA GLN A 65 -2.80 9.79 8.03
C GLN A 65 -3.83 10.18 6.98
N LEU A 66 -3.48 11.06 6.05
CA LEU A 66 -4.35 11.44 4.95
C LEU A 66 -4.70 10.24 4.07
N SER A 67 -3.70 9.43 3.69
CA SER A 67 -3.91 8.25 2.84
C SER A 67 -4.85 7.23 3.48
N ILE A 68 -4.68 6.95 4.77
CA ILE A 68 -5.57 6.03 5.49
C ILE A 68 -6.99 6.60 5.58
N ALA A 69 -7.12 7.88 5.95
CA ALA A 69 -8.42 8.52 6.05
C ALA A 69 -9.14 8.59 4.69
N TRP A 70 -8.39 8.81 3.60
CA TRP A 70 -8.89 8.80 2.23
C TRP A 70 -9.42 7.41 1.84
N CYS A 71 -8.66 6.35 2.11
CA CYS A 71 -9.13 4.97 1.88
C CYS A 71 -10.42 4.65 2.63
N LEU A 72 -10.51 5.05 3.91
CA LEU A 72 -11.69 4.80 4.75
C LEU A 72 -12.90 5.66 4.39
N LYS A 73 -12.71 6.74 3.62
CA LYS A 73 -13.81 7.60 3.16
C LYS A 73 -14.61 6.95 2.02
N ASN A 74 -14.03 5.98 1.33
CA ASN A 74 -14.72 5.26 0.26
C ASN A 74 -15.70 4.24 0.85
N GLU A 75 -16.99 4.38 0.54
CA GLU A 75 -18.06 3.49 1.02
C GLU A 75 -17.88 2.02 0.61
N SER A 76 -17.09 1.75 -0.43
CA SER A 76 -16.80 0.38 -0.87
C SER A 76 -15.75 -0.34 -0.01
N VAL A 77 -15.07 0.39 0.88
CA VAL A 77 -14.00 -0.16 1.73
C VAL A 77 -14.56 -0.52 3.10
N GLN A 78 -14.68 -1.82 3.37
CA GLN A 78 -15.14 -2.33 4.68
C GLN A 78 -14.00 -2.47 5.70
N CYS A 79 -12.78 -2.76 5.25
CA CYS A 79 -11.64 -3.04 6.10
C CYS A 79 -10.36 -2.58 5.42
N LEU A 80 -9.44 -2.02 6.21
CA LEU A 80 -8.11 -1.63 5.77
C LEU A 80 -7.06 -2.42 6.56
N LEU A 81 -6.24 -3.20 5.86
CA LEU A 81 -5.13 -3.92 6.47
C LEU A 81 -3.94 -2.96 6.63
N LEU A 82 -3.50 -2.77 7.87
CA LEU A 82 -2.37 -1.90 8.21
C LEU A 82 -1.16 -2.73 8.64
N GLY A 83 -0.01 -2.47 8.02
CA GLY A 83 1.29 -3.00 8.46
C GLY A 83 2.10 -1.91 9.13
N ALA A 84 2.67 -2.20 10.30
CA ALA A 84 3.57 -1.29 11.02
C ALA A 84 4.80 -2.07 11.50
N THR A 85 5.99 -1.51 11.29
CA THR A 85 7.25 -2.11 11.78
C THR A 85 7.59 -1.63 13.17
N ASN A 86 7.08 -0.45 13.54
CA ASN A 86 7.28 0.18 14.84
C ASN A 86 5.94 0.60 15.45
N VAL A 87 5.90 0.68 16.77
CA VAL A 87 4.70 1.06 17.53
C VAL A 87 4.24 2.49 17.19
N GLU A 88 5.16 3.42 16.96
CA GLU A 88 4.83 4.80 16.60
C GLU A 88 4.08 4.90 15.26
N GLN A 89 4.46 4.09 14.26
CA GLN A 89 3.76 4.02 12.99
C GLN A 89 2.32 3.51 13.17
N LEU A 90 2.12 2.54 14.05
CA LEU A 90 0.80 2.04 14.39
C LEU A 90 -0.06 3.13 15.03
N TYR A 91 0.48 3.88 16.00
CA TYR A 91 -0.25 5.00 16.62
C TYR A 91 -0.59 6.09 15.60
N GLN A 92 0.34 6.45 14.72
CA GLN A 92 0.10 7.41 13.65
C GLN A 92 -1.04 6.94 12.73
N ALA A 93 -1.04 5.65 12.36
CA ALA A 93 -2.08 5.05 11.55
C ALA A 93 -3.44 5.05 12.26
N ILE A 94 -3.50 4.74 13.55
CA ILE A 94 -4.76 4.79 14.34
C ILE A 94 -5.27 6.23 14.46
N HIS A 95 -4.39 7.22 14.68
CA HIS A 95 -4.78 8.63 14.77
C HIS A 95 -5.40 9.17 13.48
N SER A 96 -5.15 8.54 12.32
CA SER A 96 -5.78 8.92 11.05
C SER A 96 -7.31 8.82 11.07
N LEU A 97 -7.89 7.98 11.93
CA LEU A 97 -9.35 7.83 12.05
C LEU A 97 -10.03 9.16 12.40
N GLN A 98 -9.35 10.03 13.14
CA GLN A 98 -9.85 11.36 13.50
C GLN A 98 -9.90 12.33 12.31
N MET A 99 -9.22 12.01 11.20
CA MET A 99 -9.19 12.81 9.98
C MET A 99 -10.33 12.48 9.03
N VAL A 100 -10.90 11.28 9.09
CA VAL A 100 -12.03 10.84 8.24
C VAL A 100 -13.20 11.85 8.21
N PRO A 101 -13.69 12.38 9.36
CA PRO A 101 -14.76 13.39 9.35
C PRO A 101 -14.30 14.76 8.83
N LYS A 102 -12.99 15.06 8.84
CA LYS A 102 -12.43 16.33 8.34
C LYS A 102 -12.29 16.35 6.82
N LEU A 103 -12.34 15.18 6.16
CA LEU A 103 -12.31 15.07 4.70
C LEU A 103 -13.67 15.46 4.10
N ASN A 104 -13.75 16.72 3.69
CA ASN A 104 -14.90 17.29 2.99
C ASN A 104 -14.87 16.94 1.49
N THR A 105 -16.02 17.07 0.83
CA THR A 105 -16.16 16.84 -0.62
C THR A 105 -15.20 17.69 -1.44
N ASN A 106 -14.92 18.93 -1.02
CA ASN A 106 -13.97 19.80 -1.71
C ASN A 106 -12.53 19.25 -1.68
N THR A 107 -12.08 18.79 -0.51
CA THR A 107 -10.77 18.17 -0.32
C THR A 107 -10.66 16.85 -1.09
N MET A 108 -11.73 16.04 -1.08
CA MET A 108 -11.79 14.81 -1.89
C MET A 108 -11.65 15.13 -3.39
N ASN A 109 -12.42 16.10 -3.90
CA ASN A 109 -12.35 16.50 -5.30
C ASN A 109 -10.97 17.08 -5.68
N GLU A 110 -10.31 17.78 -4.76
CA GLU A 110 -8.95 18.25 -4.96
C GLU A 110 -7.96 17.08 -5.09
N LEU A 111 -8.02 16.11 -4.18
CA LEU A 111 -7.18 14.90 -4.24
C LEU A 111 -7.41 14.09 -5.52
N GLU A 112 -8.66 13.93 -5.96
CA GLU A 112 -8.99 13.25 -7.22
C GLU A 112 -8.39 13.95 -8.45
N ARG A 113 -8.34 15.28 -8.45
CA ARG A 113 -7.71 16.06 -9.53
C ARG A 113 -6.20 15.92 -9.55
N ILE A 114 -5.57 15.93 -8.37
CA ILE A 114 -4.10 15.76 -8.26
C ILE A 114 -3.70 14.37 -8.72
N LEU A 115 -4.40 13.34 -8.24
CA LEU A 115 -4.06 11.94 -8.54
C LEU A 115 -4.38 11.56 -9.98
N ASP A 116 -5.52 12.01 -10.52
CA ASP A 116 -5.97 11.77 -11.89
C ASP A 116 -5.76 10.30 -12.34
N ASN A 117 -6.17 9.37 -11.47
CA ASN A 117 -5.91 7.93 -11.62
C ASN A 117 -7.19 7.08 -11.49
N LYS A 118 -8.37 7.69 -11.68
CA LYS A 118 -9.65 6.99 -11.56
C LYS A 118 -9.69 5.79 -12.51
N PRO A 119 -9.93 4.57 -12.01
CA PRO A 119 -9.95 3.39 -12.85
C PRO A 119 -11.14 3.46 -13.83
N CYS A 120 -10.84 3.34 -15.13
CA CYS A 120 -11.87 3.13 -16.14
C CYS A 120 -12.20 1.63 -16.19
N ARG A 121 -13.47 1.26 -15.99
CA ARG A 121 -13.88 -0.13 -16.17
C ARG A 121 -13.71 -0.49 -17.64
N PRO A 122 -12.98 -1.57 -17.98
CA PRO A 122 -12.91 -2.01 -19.36
C PRO A 122 -14.31 -2.33 -19.88
N PRO A 123 -14.57 -2.15 -21.18
CA PRO A 123 -15.86 -2.50 -21.77
C PRO A 123 -16.12 -3.99 -21.55
N MET A 124 -17.37 -4.32 -21.20
CA MET A 124 -17.78 -5.70 -21.01
C MET A 124 -17.74 -6.43 -22.35
N VAL A 125 -16.71 -7.25 -22.55
CA VAL A 125 -16.58 -8.06 -23.77
C VAL A 125 -17.36 -9.36 -23.56
N SER A 126 -18.39 -9.57 -24.37
CA SER A 126 -19.13 -10.84 -24.37
C SER A 126 -18.20 -11.97 -24.84
N THR A 127 -18.02 -13.00 -24.03
CA THR A 127 -17.23 -14.19 -24.41
C THR A 127 -17.82 -14.91 -25.63
N LEU A 128 -19.11 -14.68 -25.95
CA LEU A 128 -19.74 -15.20 -27.16
C LEU A 128 -19.33 -14.43 -28.43
N ALA A 129 -18.87 -13.18 -28.32
CA ALA A 129 -18.40 -12.38 -29.46
C ALA A 129 -16.96 -12.72 -29.88
N LEU A 130 -16.25 -13.55 -29.11
CA LEU A 130 -14.90 -14.05 -29.41
C LEU A 130 -14.88 -15.47 -30.01
N ARG A 131 -16.04 -16.08 -30.24
CA ARG A 131 -16.18 -17.35 -30.98
C ARG A 131 -16.66 -17.09 -32.40
#